data_AF-A0A3M9MPC7-F1
#
_entry.id   AF-A0A3M9MPC7-F1
#
_cell.length_a   1.000
_cell.length_b   1.000
_cell.length_c   1.000
_cell.angle_alpha   90.00
_cell.angle_beta   90.00
_cell.angle_gamma   90.00
#
_symmetry.space_group_name_H-M   'P 1'
#
loop_
_entity.id
_entity.type
_entity.pdbx_description
1 polymer ?
#
loop_
_entity_poly.entity_id
_entity_poly.type
_entity_poly.pdbx_seq_one_letter_code
_entity_poly.pdbx_strand_id
1 'polypeptide(L)'
;MVMILDKQVLHARGGTEVYQTYDTETELFGMCRVDGNGTEFLPAIFRYTFSFDHCGTCVVVTQSDEFKRVNLKWETIAMAAADEREHRLYILKYSLCVCAGKGELNGGCTACGGIGKIRTRYVCQHNRRIFNF
;
A
#
# COMPACT_ATOMS: atom_id res chain seq x y z
N MET A 1 17.20 -9.08 2.92
CA MET A 1 16.94 -10.04 1.82
C MET A 1 15.66 -9.62 1.14
N VAL A 2 15.69 -9.41 -0.19
CA VAL A 2 14.49 -8.99 -0.95
C VAL A 2 13.72 -10.21 -1.45
N MET A 3 12.43 -10.25 -1.16
CA MET A 3 11.50 -11.28 -1.63
C MET A 3 10.50 -10.68 -2.61
N ILE A 4 10.16 -11.41 -3.68
CA ILE A 4 9.03 -11.09 -4.54
C ILE A 4 7.78 -11.71 -3.92
N LEU A 5 6.77 -10.88 -3.69
CA LEU A 5 5.48 -11.32 -3.19
C LEU A 5 4.61 -11.71 -4.39
N ASP A 6 4.80 -12.93 -4.87
CA ASP A 6 4.15 -13.52 -6.07
C ASP A 6 2.61 -13.41 -6.07
N LYS A 7 1.99 -13.47 -4.90
CA LYS A 7 0.53 -13.28 -4.72
C LYS A 7 0.08 -11.83 -4.62
N GLN A 8 1.01 -10.87 -4.53
CA GLN A 8 0.72 -9.44 -4.44
C GLN A 8 1.04 -8.73 -5.77
N VAL A 9 0.17 -8.98 -6.74
CA VAL A 9 0.21 -8.35 -8.07
C VAL A 9 -0.36 -6.94 -7.97
N LEU A 10 0.47 -5.93 -8.24
CA LEU A 10 0.10 -4.52 -8.27
C LEU A 10 -0.42 -4.09 -9.65
N HIS A 11 0.02 -4.75 -10.71
CA HIS A 11 -0.42 -4.51 -12.10
C HIS A 11 -0.30 -5.79 -12.93
N ALA A 12 -1.27 -6.06 -13.81
CA ALA A 12 -1.19 -7.14 -14.79
C ALA A 12 -2.01 -6.76 -16.04
N ARG A 13 -1.37 -6.13 -17.03
CA ARG A 13 -2.02 -5.72 -18.27
C ARG A 13 -1.02 -5.64 -19.42
N GLY A 14 -1.44 -6.06 -20.61
CA GLY A 14 -0.68 -5.82 -21.85
C GLY A 14 0.68 -6.54 -21.90
N GLY A 15 0.83 -7.67 -21.20
CA GLY A 15 2.11 -8.39 -21.10
C GLY A 15 3.10 -7.80 -20.09
N THR A 16 2.69 -6.78 -19.33
CA THR A 16 3.45 -6.23 -18.21
C THR A 16 2.78 -6.65 -16.90
N GLU A 17 3.56 -7.26 -16.02
CA GLU A 17 3.18 -7.59 -14.66
C GLU A 17 4.05 -6.82 -13.67
N VAL A 18 3.46 -6.31 -12.59
CA VAL A 18 4.19 -5.67 -11.49
C VAL A 18 3.81 -6.38 -10.20
N TYR A 19 4.82 -6.88 -9.51
CA TYR A 19 4.72 -7.54 -8.22
C TYR A 19 5.26 -6.64 -7.13
N GLN A 20 4.65 -6.69 -5.95
CA GLN A 20 5.22 -6.07 -4.76
C GLN A 20 6.45 -6.88 -4.31
N THR A 21 7.50 -6.18 -3.89
CA THR A 21 8.66 -6.81 -3.23
C THR A 21 8.74 -6.34 -1.79
N TYR A 22 9.35 -7.16 -0.93
CA TYR A 22 9.56 -6.84 0.48
C TYR A 22 10.99 -7.20 0.88
N ASP A 23 11.70 -6.24 1.47
CA ASP A 23 13.00 -6.48 2.07
C ASP A 23 12.85 -6.77 3.56
N THR A 24 13.20 -7.99 3.96
CA THR A 24 13.06 -8.45 5.35
C THR A 24 14.04 -7.80 6.31
N GLU A 25 15.12 -7.18 5.81
CA GLU A 25 16.12 -6.51 6.68
C GLU A 25 15.70 -5.09 7.03
N THR A 26 15.18 -4.37 6.04
CA THR A 26 14.75 -2.97 6.21
C THR A 26 13.26 -2.87 6.54
N GLU A 27 12.51 -3.97 6.40
CA GLU A 27 11.04 -4.02 6.51
C GLU A 27 10.33 -3.07 5.55
N LEU A 28 10.91 -2.83 4.38
CA LEU A 28 10.39 -1.92 3.35
C LEU A 28 9.89 -2.67 2.12
N PHE A 29 9.00 -2.00 1.39
CA PHE A 29 8.45 -2.48 0.13
C PHE A 29 9.10 -1.83 -1.07
N GLY A 30 9.24 -2.62 -2.13
CA GLY A 30 9.64 -2.19 -3.47
C GLY A 30 8.69 -2.77 -4.51
N MET A 31 9.14 -2.81 -5.76
CA MET A 31 8.39 -3.41 -6.86
C MET A 31 9.30 -4.17 -7.80
N CYS A 32 8.73 -5.16 -8.48
CA CYS A 32 9.38 -5.91 -9.54
C CYS A 32 8.46 -5.89 -10.75
N ARG A 33 8.91 -5.34 -11.89
CA ARG A 33 8.21 -5.38 -13.16
C ARG A 33 8.77 -6.51 -14.01
N VAL A 34 7.89 -7.31 -14.58
CA VAL A 34 8.20 -8.36 -15.56
C VAL A 34 7.47 -8.02 -16.84
N ASP A 35 8.21 -7.87 -17.93
CA ASP A 35 7.64 -7.62 -19.26
C ASP A 35 8.46 -8.36 -20.34
N GLY A 36 8.10 -8.20 -21.62
CA GLY A 36 8.78 -8.85 -22.75
C GLY A 36 10.26 -8.49 -22.91
N ASN A 37 10.75 -7.44 -22.23
CA ASN A 37 12.16 -7.04 -22.23
C ASN A 37 12.93 -7.60 -21.03
N GLY A 38 12.26 -8.28 -20.09
CA GLY A 38 12.87 -8.92 -18.92
C GLY A 38 12.27 -8.45 -17.60
N THR A 39 13.10 -8.47 -16.56
CA THR A 39 12.71 -8.15 -15.19
C THR A 39 13.47 -6.91 -14.70
N GLU A 40 12.73 -5.92 -14.20
CA GLU A 40 13.28 -4.67 -13.65
C GLU A 40 12.80 -4.47 -12.21
N PHE A 41 13.71 -4.03 -11.33
CA PHE A 41 13.42 -3.83 -9.91
C PHE A 41 13.42 -2.36 -9.53
N LEU A 42 12.39 -1.95 -8.80
CA LEU A 42 12.38 -0.72 -8.02
C LEU A 42 12.79 -1.08 -6.58
N PRO A 43 13.87 -0.50 -6.02
CA PRO A 43 14.37 -0.84 -4.70
C PRO A 43 13.31 -0.74 -3.60
N ALA A 44 13.47 -1.57 -2.57
CA ALA A 44 12.59 -1.58 -1.40
C ALA A 44 12.88 -0.38 -0.49
N ILE A 45 12.23 0.75 -0.77
CA ILE A 45 12.43 2.02 -0.05
C ILE A 45 11.13 2.62 0.49
N PHE A 46 9.99 1.95 0.26
CA PHE A 46 8.67 2.46 0.59
C PHE A 46 8.10 1.78 1.83
N ARG A 47 7.38 2.53 2.65
CA ARG A 47 6.62 1.99 3.77
C ARG A 47 5.33 1.30 3.30
N TYR A 48 4.73 1.79 2.22
CA TYR A 48 3.55 1.19 1.60
C TYR A 48 3.60 1.34 0.09
N THR A 49 3.09 0.34 -0.63
CA THR A 49 2.84 0.39 -2.07
C THR A 49 1.40 -0.04 -2.34
N PHE A 50 0.76 0.60 -3.32
CA PHE A 50 -0.62 0.33 -3.71
C PHE A 50 -0.68 -0.25 -5.13
N SER A 51 -1.81 -0.85 -5.49
CA SER A 51 -2.05 -1.31 -6.86
C SER A 51 -2.06 -0.13 -7.84
N PHE A 52 -1.68 -0.41 -9.09
CA PHE A 52 -1.74 0.56 -10.18
C PHE A 52 -3.19 0.85 -10.55
N ASP A 53 -3.49 2.11 -10.82
CA ASP A 53 -4.77 2.56 -11.35
C ASP A 53 -4.87 2.37 -12.88
N HIS A 54 -6.03 2.73 -13.43
CA HIS A 54 -6.31 2.63 -14.86
C HIS A 54 -5.42 3.53 -15.73
N CYS A 55 -4.77 4.54 -15.13
CA CYS A 55 -3.83 5.44 -15.78
C CYS A 55 -2.39 4.88 -15.78
N GLY A 56 -2.15 3.71 -15.17
CA GLY A 56 -0.82 3.11 -15.09
C GLY A 56 0.08 3.80 -14.06
N THR A 57 -0.50 4.37 -13.01
CA THR A 57 0.25 4.90 -11.87
C THR A 57 -0.18 4.22 -10.58
N CYS A 58 0.75 4.06 -9.64
CA CYS A 58 0.47 3.57 -8.30
C CYS A 58 0.82 4.64 -7.27
N VAL A 59 0.18 4.57 -6.11
CA VAL A 59 0.58 5.38 -4.95
C VAL A 59 1.62 4.60 -4.16
N VAL A 60 2.60 5.31 -3.64
CA VAL A 60 3.61 4.79 -2.70
C VAL A 60 3.74 5.76 -1.53
N VAL A 61 4.17 5.24 -0.38
CA VAL A 61 4.43 6.04 0.82
C VAL A 61 5.88 5.86 1.21
N THR A 62 6.61 6.97 1.35
CA THR A 62 8.01 6.94 1.77
C THR A 62 8.15 6.65 3.26
N GLN A 63 9.39 6.47 3.72
CA GLN A 63 9.69 6.38 5.15
C GLN A 63 9.39 7.69 5.92
N SER A 64 9.40 8.83 5.23
CA SER A 64 9.04 10.14 5.78
C SER A 64 7.53 10.43 5.74
N ASP A 65 6.69 9.41 5.47
CA ASP A 65 5.23 9.54 5.32
C ASP A 65 4.79 10.51 4.20
N GLU A 66 5.62 10.67 3.18
CA GLU A 66 5.26 11.39 1.95
C GLU A 66 4.54 10.45 0.99
N PHE A 67 3.40 10.90 0.46
CA PHE A 67 2.67 10.20 -0.58
C PHE A 67 3.18 10.64 -1.95
N LYS A 68 3.52 9.66 -2.79
CA LYS A 68 4.03 9.90 -4.15
C LYS A 68 3.27 9.00 -5.12
N ARG A 69 3.15 9.45 -6.38
CA ARG A 69 2.72 8.57 -7.48
C ARG A 69 3.93 8.08 -8.24
N VAL A 70 3.93 6.82 -8.65
CA VAL A 70 4.99 6.21 -9.46
C VAL A 70 4.35 5.54 -10.68
N ASN A 71 4.89 5.78 -11.87
CA ASN A 71 4.41 5.13 -13.09
C ASN A 71 5.14 3.80 -13.36
N LEU A 72 4.73 3.11 -14.44
CA LEU A 72 5.34 1.84 -14.84
C LEU A 72 6.83 1.95 -15.23
N LYS A 73 7.35 3.17 -15.46
CA LYS A 73 8.77 3.45 -15.73
C LYS A 73 9.54 3.87 -14.48
N TRP A 74 8.95 3.73 -13.29
CA TRP A 74 9.52 4.13 -12.01
C TRP A 74 9.73 5.64 -11.82
N GLU A 75 9.11 6.45 -12.68
CA GLU A 75 9.18 7.91 -12.55
C GLU A 75 8.17 8.38 -11.51
N THR A 76 8.60 9.31 -10.66
CA THR A 76 7.73 9.93 -9.66
C THR A 76 6.90 11.04 -10.31
N ILE A 77 5.60 11.05 -10.03
CA ILE A 77 4.63 12.02 -10.52
C ILE A 77 4.04 12.78 -9.33
N ALA A 78 3.78 14.07 -9.52
CA ALA A 78 3.11 14.89 -8.54
C ALA A 78 1.70 14.35 -8.22
N MET A 79 1.36 14.32 -6.94
CA MET A 79 0.06 13.86 -6.45
C MET A 79 -0.80 15.05 -6.04
N ALA A 80 -2.08 15.02 -6.39
CA ALA A 80 -3.02 16.04 -5.94
C ALA A 80 -3.30 15.86 -4.44
N ALA A 81 -3.44 16.97 -3.70
CA ALA A 81 -3.68 16.94 -2.25
C ALA A 81 -4.99 16.22 -1.86
N ALA A 82 -6.00 16.23 -2.74
CA ALA A 82 -7.24 15.50 -2.53
C ALA A 82 -7.02 13.98 -2.53
N ASP A 83 -6.25 13.46 -3.48
CA ASP A 83 -5.89 12.05 -3.57
C ASP A 83 -5.05 11.62 -2.36
N GLU A 84 -4.08 12.46 -1.94
CA GLU A 84 -3.23 12.14 -0.78
C GLU A 84 -4.12 11.93 0.46
N ARG A 85 -5.09 12.83 0.68
CA ARG A 85 -6.01 12.75 1.80
C ARG A 85 -6.80 11.44 1.78
N GLU A 86 -7.25 10.99 0.62
CA GLU A 86 -7.98 9.73 0.48
C GLU A 86 -7.10 8.53 0.86
N HIS A 87 -5.87 8.46 0.33
CA HIS A 87 -4.95 7.37 0.65
C HIS A 87 -4.50 7.38 2.12
N ARG A 88 -4.31 8.57 2.71
CA ARG A 88 -4.04 8.71 4.15
C ARG A 88 -5.17 8.13 4.99
N LEU A 89 -6.43 8.41 4.62
CA LEU A 89 -7.60 7.83 5.28
C LEU A 89 -7.73 6.32 5.05
N TYR A 90 -7.37 5.84 3.87
CA TYR A 90 -7.33 4.41 3.56
C TYR A 90 -6.34 3.68 4.48
N ILE A 91 -5.09 4.16 4.58
CA ILE A 91 -4.08 3.57 5.48
C ILE A 91 -4.59 3.54 6.91
N LEU A 92 -5.17 4.64 7.39
CA LEU A 92 -5.74 4.71 8.74
C LEU A 92 -6.91 3.73 8.96
N LYS A 93 -7.72 3.48 7.94
CA LYS A 93 -8.85 2.53 8.03
C LYS A 93 -8.38 1.08 8.14
N TYR A 94 -7.29 0.75 7.46
CA TYR A 94 -6.76 -0.62 7.39
C TYR A 94 -5.57 -0.87 8.32
N SER A 95 -5.06 0.16 8.98
CA SER A 95 -4.05 0.00 10.02
C SER A 95 -4.67 -0.61 11.27
N LEU A 96 -4.02 -1.67 11.75
CA LEU A 96 -4.30 -2.24 13.06
C LEU A 96 -3.87 -1.22 14.10
N CYS A 97 -4.74 -1.00 15.09
CA CYS A 97 -4.32 -0.22 16.24
C CYS A 97 -3.33 -1.05 17.04
N VAL A 98 -2.31 -0.39 17.61
CA VAL A 98 -1.29 -1.01 18.47
C VAL A 98 -1.92 -1.85 19.61
N CYS A 99 -3.16 -1.53 20.03
CA CYS A 99 -3.97 -2.30 20.97
C CYS A 99 -4.17 -3.78 20.54
N ALA A 100 -4.26 -4.07 19.23
CA ALA A 100 -4.52 -5.40 18.69
C ALA A 100 -3.33 -6.36 18.84
N GLY A 101 -2.11 -5.86 18.67
CA GLY A 101 -0.89 -6.69 18.73
C GLY A 101 -0.48 -7.08 20.16
N LYS A 102 -1.08 -6.46 21.17
CA LYS A 102 -0.74 -6.68 22.59
C LYS A 102 -1.70 -7.64 23.31
N GLY A 103 -2.71 -8.18 22.62
CA GLY A 103 -3.73 -9.04 23.23
C GLY A 103 -4.68 -8.31 24.20
N GLU A 104 -4.57 -6.98 24.31
CA GLU A 104 -5.36 -6.13 25.21
C GLU A 104 -6.62 -5.59 24.53
N LEU A 105 -7.42 -6.46 23.92
CA LEU A 105 -8.75 -6.12 23.38
C LEU A 105 -9.78 -6.01 24.53
N ASN A 106 -9.45 -5.24 25.57
CA ASN A 106 -10.28 -5.07 26.77
C ASN A 106 -10.98 -3.70 26.77
N GLY A 107 -11.65 -3.35 25.67
CA GLY A 107 -12.65 -2.26 25.63
C GLY A 107 -12.17 -0.82 25.91
N GLY A 108 -10.92 -0.59 26.34
CA GLY A 108 -10.47 0.69 26.91
C GLY A 108 -9.56 1.54 26.01
N CYS A 109 -9.16 1.06 24.83
CA CYS A 109 -8.28 1.86 23.98
C CYS A 109 -9.05 3.02 23.35
N THR A 110 -8.72 4.25 23.72
CA THR A 110 -9.38 5.49 23.25
C THR A 110 -9.25 5.70 21.74
N ALA A 111 -8.22 5.14 21.10
CA ALA A 111 -8.01 5.23 19.65
C ALA A 111 -8.83 4.20 18.84
N CYS A 112 -8.94 2.96 19.35
CA CYS A 112 -9.61 1.85 18.63
C CYS A 112 -10.98 1.47 19.21
N GLY A 113 -11.39 2.04 20.35
CA GLY A 113 -12.56 1.62 21.12
C GLY A 113 -12.51 0.17 21.58
N GLY A 114 -11.32 -0.40 21.73
CA GLY A 114 -11.11 -1.83 22.05
C GLY A 114 -11.30 -2.80 20.89
N ILE A 115 -11.40 -2.32 19.65
CA ILE A 115 -11.73 -3.16 18.46
C ILE A 115 -10.48 -3.70 17.76
N GLY A 116 -9.30 -3.16 18.06
CA GLY A 116 -8.07 -3.55 17.38
C GLY A 116 -7.83 -2.86 16.04
N LYS A 117 -8.77 -2.04 15.55
CA LYS A 117 -8.68 -1.29 14.29
C LYS A 117 -9.02 0.17 14.54
N ILE A 118 -8.34 1.09 13.86
CA ILE A 118 -8.65 2.52 13.96
C ILE A 118 -9.95 2.77 13.19
N ARG A 119 -11.03 3.13 13.92
CA ARG A 119 -12.32 3.47 13.29
C ARG A 119 -12.23 4.86 12.64
N THR A 120 -12.04 4.92 11.34
CA THR A 120 -12.27 6.15 10.57
C THR A 120 -13.77 6.32 10.30
N ARG A 121 -14.36 7.45 10.71
CA ARG A 121 -15.80 7.77 10.57
C ARG A 121 -16.27 8.11 9.15
N TYR A 122 -15.44 7.97 8.12
CA TYR A 122 -15.83 8.23 6.74
C TYR A 122 -16.17 6.93 6.01
N VAL A 123 -17.43 6.54 6.10
CA VAL A 123 -18.03 5.56 5.18
C VAL A 123 -18.38 6.31 3.89
N CYS A 124 -17.41 6.45 2.99
CA CYS A 124 -17.77 6.81 1.61
C CYS A 124 -18.26 5.53 0.92
N GLN A 125 -19.57 5.47 0.71
CA GLN A 125 -20.24 4.53 -0.16
C GLN A 125 -19.61 4.64 -1.55
N HIS A 126 -18.78 3.67 -1.98
CA HIS A 126 -18.64 3.16 -3.35
C HIS A 126 -17.53 2.09 -3.34
N ASN A 127 -17.73 1.02 -4.11
CA ASN A 127 -16.86 -0.15 -4.27
C ASN A 127 -16.92 -1.23 -3.17
N ARG A 128 -18.08 -1.91 -3.11
CA ARG A 128 -18.15 -3.33 -2.77
C ARG A 128 -17.39 -4.14 -3.82
N ARG A 129 -16.11 -4.35 -3.58
CA ARG A 129 -15.24 -5.42 -4.07
C ARG A 129 -13.85 -4.86 -3.88
N ILE A 130 -13.04 -5.52 -3.06
CA ILE A 130 -11.61 -5.76 -3.27
C ILE A 130 -10.97 -6.11 -1.90
N PHE A 131 -10.46 -7.35 -1.87
CA PHE A 131 -9.66 -8.06 -0.87
C PHE A 131 -10.25 -8.40 0.51
N ASN A 132 -10.61 -9.69 0.65
CA ASN A 132 -10.58 -10.40 1.92
C ASN A 132 -9.11 -10.54 2.35
N PHE A 133 -8.80 -10.04 3.55
CA PHE A 133 -7.64 -10.49 4.32
C PHE A 133 -7.92 -11.87 4.90
#